data_AF-A0A6V7IWH9-F1
#
_entry.id   AF-A0A6V7IWH9-F1
#
_cell.length_a   1.000
_cell.length_b   1.000
_cell.length_c   1.000
_cell.angle_alpha   90.00
_cell.angle_beta   90.00
_cell.angle_gamma   90.00
#
_symmetry.space_group_name_H-M   'P 1'
#
loop_
_entity.id
_entity.type
_entity.pdbx_description
1 polymer ?
#
loop_
_entity_poly.entity_id
_entity_poly.type
_entity_poly.pdbx_seq_one_letter_code
_entity_poly.pdbx_strand_id
1 'polypeptide(L)'
;AVDLSWFPKLLQWFFTIFIGFSMMMIVKSDKINLTIARKFATSLTIIPAITPLLLTYVDEPLFLFFLYTTGTMFSGAIYSGYMINHIDMAPKFAGTLLAATMTVVTLVKETLRFIFIYHVLRNQG
;
A
#
# COMPACT_ATOMS: atom_id res chain seq x y z
N ALA A 1 19.70 -19.39 6.84
CA ALA A 1 18.42 -19.06 6.20
C ALA A 1 18.66 -17.84 5.33
N VAL A 2 18.33 -17.89 4.04
CA VAL A 2 18.53 -16.72 3.15
C VAL A 2 17.47 -15.70 3.52
N ASP A 3 17.88 -14.51 3.98
CA ASP A 3 16.98 -13.44 4.38
C ASP A 3 16.27 -12.82 3.16
N LEU A 4 15.23 -13.48 2.62
CA LEU A 4 14.42 -12.95 1.50
C LEU A 4 13.53 -11.74 1.88
N SER A 5 13.80 -11.08 3.01
CA SER A 5 13.02 -9.97 3.58
C SER A 5 12.94 -8.74 2.67
N TRP A 6 13.91 -8.56 1.77
CA TRP A 6 13.92 -7.47 0.78
C TRP A 6 13.07 -7.77 -0.46
N PHE A 7 12.79 -9.04 -0.76
CA PHE A 7 12.15 -9.46 -2.00
C PHE A 7 10.73 -8.90 -2.17
N PRO A 8 9.83 -8.96 -1.16
CA PRO A 8 8.49 -8.37 -1.28
C PRO A 8 8.50 -6.87 -1.56
N LYS A 9 9.40 -6.14 -0.90
CA LYS A 9 9.55 -4.68 -1.06
C LYS A 9 10.11 -4.31 -2.42
N LEU A 10 11.04 -5.10 -2.94
CA LEU A 10 11.58 -4.95 -4.28
C LEU A 10 10.49 -5.15 -5.34
N LEU A 11 9.66 -6.20 -5.21
CA LEU A 11 8.53 -6.42 -6.11
C LEU A 11 7.49 -5.30 -6.03
N GLN A 12 7.20 -4.80 -4.83
CA GLN A 12 6.33 -3.64 -4.66
C GLN A 12 6.83 -2.41 -5.43
N TRP A 13 8.14 -2.15 -5.40
CA TRP A 13 8.74 -1.03 -6.12
C TRP A 13 8.55 -1.16 -7.64
N PHE A 14 8.88 -2.33 -8.21
CA PHE A 14 8.65 -2.60 -9.63
C PHE A 14 7.18 -2.47 -10.02
N PHE A 15 6.29 -3.04 -9.21
CA PHE A 15 4.85 -2.99 -9.44
C PHE A 15 4.29 -1.57 -9.38
N THR A 16 4.81 -0.74 -8.48
CA THR A 16 4.43 0.68 -8.37
C THR A 16 4.74 1.45 -9.66
N ILE A 17 5.93 1.24 -10.22
CA ILE A 17 6.34 1.87 -11.49
C ILE A 17 5.47 1.36 -12.63
N PHE A 18 5.23 0.05 -12.69
CA PHE A 18 4.41 -0.57 -13.72
C PHE A 18 2.97 -0.05 -13.73
N ILE A 19 2.30 0.01 -12.58
CA ILE A 19 0.95 0.59 -12.46
C ILE A 19 0.97 2.06 -12.81
N GLY A 20 1.93 2.83 -12.29
CA GLY A 20 2.02 4.26 -12.57
C GLY A 20 2.13 4.56 -14.06
N PHE A 21 3.00 3.84 -14.76
CA PHE A 21 3.16 3.95 -16.22
C PHE A 21 1.90 3.51 -16.97
N SER A 22 1.32 2.37 -16.59
CA SER A 22 0.09 1.85 -17.22
C SER A 22 -1.08 2.82 -17.11
N MET A 23 -1.31 3.37 -15.91
CA MET A 23 -2.35 4.38 -15.68
C MET A 23 -2.10 5.65 -16.49
N MET A 24 -0.85 6.09 -16.58
CA MET A 24 -0.50 7.28 -17.35
C MET A 24 -0.71 7.07 -18.86
N MET A 25 -0.43 5.88 -19.40
CA MET A 25 -0.74 5.55 -20.80
C MET A 25 -2.24 5.56 -21.07
N ILE A 26 -3.05 4.99 -20.17
CA ILE A 26 -4.50 4.93 -20.32
C ILE A 26 -5.11 6.34 -20.31
N VAL A 27 -4.66 7.21 -19.40
CA VAL A 27 -5.10 8.61 -19.35
C VAL A 27 -4.66 9.38 -20.61
N LYS A 28 -3.42 9.18 -21.09
CA LYS A 28 -2.93 9.80 -22.33
C LYS A 28 -3.68 9.37 -23.58
N SER A 29 -4.30 8.19 -23.56
CA SER A 29 -5.13 7.71 -24.67
C SER A 29 -6.55 8.31 -24.70
N ASP A 30 -6.87 9.27 -23.82
CA ASP A 30 -8.18 9.92 -23.63
C ASP A 30 -9.35 8.94 -23.36
N LYS A 31 -9.04 7.67 -23.06
CA LYS A 31 -10.05 6.65 -22.78
C LYS A 31 -10.72 6.84 -21.42
N ILE A 32 -10.00 7.41 -20.45
CA ILE A 32 -10.45 7.51 -19.06
C ILE A 32 -9.96 8.82 -18.44
N ASN A 33 -10.84 9.51 -17.71
CA ASN A 33 -10.48 10.71 -16.95
C ASN A 33 -9.52 10.38 -15.80
N LEU A 34 -8.60 11.29 -15.46
CA LEU A 34 -7.59 11.13 -14.42
C LEU A 34 -8.20 10.62 -13.10
N THR A 35 -9.30 11.22 -12.66
CA THR A 35 -10.00 10.86 -11.42
C THR A 35 -10.48 9.41 -11.40
N ILE A 36 -10.93 8.87 -12.55
CA ILE A 36 -11.40 7.49 -12.66
C ILE A 36 -10.21 6.54 -12.60
N ALA A 37 -9.09 6.87 -13.26
CA ALA A 37 -7.86 6.10 -13.18
C ALA A 37 -7.33 6.03 -11.72
N ARG A 38 -7.38 7.14 -10.97
CA ARG A 38 -7.01 7.17 -9.54
C ARG A 38 -7.94 6.31 -8.68
N LYS A 39 -9.25 6.35 -8.92
CA LYS A 39 -10.22 5.49 -8.23
C LYS A 39 -9.95 4.02 -8.49
N PHE A 40 -9.63 3.65 -9.73
CA PHE A 40 -9.27 2.28 -10.08
C PHE A 40 -7.96 1.83 -9.42
N ALA A 41 -6.92 2.65 -9.45
CA ALA A 41 -5.68 2.33 -8.74
C ALA A 41 -5.89 2.21 -7.21
N THR A 42 -6.85 2.97 -6.66
CA THR A 42 -7.23 2.87 -5.24
C THR A 42 -8.05 1.62 -4.95
N SER A 43 -8.90 1.13 -5.85
CA SER A 43 -9.65 -0.12 -5.60
C SER A 43 -8.74 -1.35 -5.52
N LEU A 44 -7.58 -1.33 -6.19
CA LEU A 44 -6.57 -2.39 -6.08
C LEU A 44 -5.99 -2.52 -4.65
N THR A 45 -6.12 -1.49 -3.81
CA THR A 45 -5.62 -1.51 -2.42
C THR A 45 -6.49 -2.36 -1.50
N ILE A 46 -7.60 -2.92 -1.98
CA ILE A 46 -8.41 -3.90 -1.22
C ILE A 46 -7.62 -5.20 -1.01
N ILE A 47 -6.79 -5.60 -1.98
CA ILE A 47 -5.98 -6.83 -1.91
C ILE A 47 -5.02 -6.84 -0.70
N PRO A 48 -4.17 -5.81 -0.48
CA PRO A 48 -3.32 -5.75 0.71
C PRO A 48 -4.11 -5.65 2.02
N ALA A 49 -5.36 -5.17 2.00
CA ALA A 49 -6.20 -5.13 3.19
C ALA A 49 -6.72 -6.52 3.59
N ILE A 50 -7.03 -7.39 2.61
CA ILE A 50 -7.49 -8.76 2.84
C ILE A 50 -6.33 -9.71 3.15
N THR A 51 -5.14 -9.45 2.60
CA THR A 51 -3.94 -10.29 2.78
C THR A 51 -3.66 -10.67 4.25
N PRO A 52 -3.58 -9.75 5.23
CA PRO A 52 -3.30 -10.10 6.62
C PRO A 52 -4.39 -10.97 7.27
N LEU A 53 -5.65 -10.87 6.82
CA LEU A 53 -6.72 -11.75 7.27
C LEU A 53 -6.52 -13.18 6.75
N LEU A 54 -6.01 -13.34 5.53
CA LEU A 54 -5.73 -14.66 4.96
C LEU A 54 -4.47 -15.30 5.57
N LEU A 55 -3.48 -14.48 5.94
CA LEU A 55 -2.24 -14.96 6.57
C LEU A 55 -2.49 -15.67 7.91
N THR A 56 -3.58 -15.37 8.63
CA THR A 56 -3.88 -16.05 9.90
C THR A 56 -4.41 -17.47 9.74
N TYR A 57 -4.75 -17.90 8.53
CA TYR A 57 -5.32 -19.24 8.25
C TYR A 57 -4.32 -20.21 7.63
N VAL A 58 -3.08 -19.79 7.40
CA VAL A 58 -2.06 -20.57 6.71
C VAL A 58 -0.89 -20.80 7.63
N ASP A 59 -0.52 -22.07 7.82
CA ASP A 59 0.65 -22.45 8.62
C ASP A 59 1.88 -22.79 7.75
N GLU A 60 1.66 -23.15 6.47
CA GLU A 60 2.73 -23.53 5.54
C GLU A 60 3.62 -22.33 5.16
N PRO A 61 4.94 -22.38 5.45
CA PRO A 61 5.83 -21.22 5.35
C PRO A 61 6.04 -20.74 3.91
N LEU A 62 6.05 -21.66 2.93
CA LEU A 62 6.14 -21.31 1.51
C LEU A 62 4.90 -20.54 1.05
N PHE A 63 3.71 -21.01 1.41
CA PHE A 63 2.45 -20.37 1.01
C PHE A 63 2.29 -19.00 1.70
N LEU A 64 2.65 -18.91 2.98
CA LEU A 64 2.71 -17.63 3.71
C LEU A 64 3.60 -16.62 3.00
N PHE A 65 4.80 -17.03 2.56
CA PHE A 65 5.71 -16.15 1.83
C PHE A 65 5.12 -15.64 0.51
N PHE A 66 4.54 -16.53 -0.30
CA PHE A 66 3.91 -16.13 -1.57
C PHE A 66 2.72 -15.20 -1.36
N LEU A 67 1.87 -15.49 -0.38
CA LEU A 67 0.69 -14.68 -0.07
C LEU A 67 1.08 -13.29 0.44
N TYR A 68 2.04 -13.23 1.38
CA TYR A 68 2.59 -11.97 1.89
C TYR A 68 3.25 -11.15 0.78
N THR A 69 4.02 -11.80 -0.09
CA THR A 69 4.69 -11.16 -1.22
C THR A 69 3.67 -10.56 -2.19
N THR A 70 2.63 -11.31 -2.53
CA THR A 70 1.56 -10.86 -3.43
C THR A 70 0.81 -9.67 -2.84
N GLY A 71 0.39 -9.74 -1.57
CA GLY A 71 -0.28 -8.61 -0.91
C GLY A 71 0.59 -7.36 -0.84
N THR A 72 1.87 -7.52 -0.49
CA THR A 72 2.83 -6.40 -0.43
C THR A 72 3.07 -5.79 -1.81
N MET A 73 3.14 -6.60 -2.87
CA MET A 73 3.25 -6.14 -4.25
C MET A 73 2.07 -5.21 -4.61
N PHE A 74 0.83 -5.63 -4.36
CA PHE A 74 -0.36 -4.82 -4.64
C PHE A 74 -0.45 -3.54 -3.78
N SER A 75 0.18 -3.50 -2.61
CA SER A 75 0.30 -2.27 -1.81
C SER A 75 0.98 -1.12 -2.58
N GLY A 76 1.82 -1.42 -3.58
CA GLY A 76 2.42 -0.42 -4.46
C GLY A 76 1.42 0.45 -5.23
N ALA A 77 0.20 -0.04 -5.46
CA ALA A 77 -0.85 0.71 -6.15
C ALA A 77 -1.26 2.00 -5.41
N ILE A 78 -1.08 2.04 -4.08
CA ILE A 78 -1.39 3.19 -3.22
C ILE A 78 -0.72 4.48 -3.72
N TYR A 79 0.55 4.38 -4.12
CA TYR A 79 1.34 5.54 -4.56
C TYR A 79 0.79 6.18 -5.84
N SER A 80 0.24 5.37 -6.74
CA SER A 80 -0.40 5.84 -7.98
C SER A 80 -1.90 6.14 -7.84
N GLY A 81 -2.52 5.71 -6.73
CA GLY A 81 -3.93 5.87 -6.42
C GLY A 81 -4.21 7.14 -5.61
N TYR A 82 -4.36 7.03 -4.29
CA TYR A 82 -4.77 8.16 -3.45
C TYR A 82 -3.62 9.10 -3.07
N MET A 83 -2.37 8.62 -3.05
CA MET A 83 -1.24 9.44 -2.61
C MET A 83 -1.03 10.65 -3.52
N ILE A 84 -1.14 10.44 -4.83
CA ILE A 84 -1.00 11.50 -5.84
C ILE A 84 -2.19 12.47 -5.88
N ASN A 85 -3.36 12.11 -5.32
CA ASN A 85 -4.51 13.01 -5.26
C ASN A 85 -4.20 14.33 -4.53
N HIS A 86 -3.27 14.33 -3.57
CA HIS A 86 -2.85 15.55 -2.86
C HIS A 86 -2.20 16.56 -3.81
N ILE A 87 -1.43 16.05 -4.78
CA ILE A 87 -0.77 16.84 -5.82
C ILE A 87 -1.83 17.35 -6.81
N ASP A 88 -2.78 16.50 -7.17
CA ASP A 88 -3.85 16.83 -8.12
C ASP A 88 -4.84 17.89 -7.54
N MET A 89 -5.12 17.87 -6.24
CA MET A 89 -6.08 18.79 -5.59
C MET A 89 -5.50 20.19 -5.33
N ALA A 90 -4.25 20.28 -4.87
CA ALA A 90 -3.65 21.55 -4.45
C ALA A 90 -2.17 21.64 -4.85
N PRO A 91 -1.85 21.76 -6.15
CA PRO A 91 -0.46 21.66 -6.64
C PRO A 91 0.48 22.70 -6.02
N LYS A 92 0.00 23.91 -5.66
CA LYS A 92 0.79 24.94 -4.98
C LYS A 92 1.07 24.67 -3.50
N PHE A 93 0.27 23.83 -2.84
CA PHE A 93 0.37 23.50 -1.41
C PHE A 93 0.51 21.98 -1.19
N ALA A 94 0.84 21.21 -2.23
CA ALA A 94 0.83 19.77 -2.20
C ALA A 94 1.82 19.21 -1.16
N GLY A 95 2.99 19.85 -1.04
CA GLY A 95 4.01 19.44 -0.07
C GLY A 95 3.56 19.60 1.38
N THR A 96 2.96 20.74 1.73
CA THR A 96 2.47 20.98 3.10
C THR A 96 1.23 20.14 3.41
N LEU A 97 0.33 19.96 2.45
CA LEU A 97 -0.85 19.10 2.59
C LEU A 97 -0.46 17.63 2.77
N LEU A 98 0.50 17.14 1.98
CA LEU A 98 1.02 15.77 2.11
C LEU A 98 1.75 15.59 3.45
N ALA A 99 2.57 16.55 3.87
CA ALA A 99 3.27 16.47 5.16
C ALA A 99 2.30 16.42 6.34
N ALA A 100 1.27 17.28 6.34
CA ALA A 100 0.26 17.29 7.40
C ALA A 100 -0.50 15.97 7.50
N THR A 101 -0.98 15.45 6.36
CA THR A 101 -1.70 14.17 6.31
C THR A 101 -0.82 12.99 6.71
N MET A 102 0.40 12.90 6.18
CA MET A 102 1.36 11.84 6.52
C MET A 102 1.79 11.86 7.99
N THR A 103 1.90 13.05 8.60
CA THR A 103 2.25 13.20 10.02
C THR A 103 1.15 12.60 10.89
N VAL A 104 -0.11 12.97 10.65
CA VAL A 104 -1.26 12.41 11.37
C VAL A 104 -1.35 10.90 11.16
N VAL A 105 -1.27 10.43 9.92
CA VAL A 105 -1.32 9.00 9.60
C VAL A 105 -0.20 8.23 10.29
N THR A 106 1.02 8.76 10.29
CA THR A 106 2.18 8.08 10.89
C THR A 106 2.09 8.05 12.42
N LEU A 107 1.65 9.14 13.04
CA LEU A 107 1.45 9.17 14.49
C LEU A 107 0.38 8.15 14.92
N VAL A 108 -0.77 8.15 14.24
CA VAL A 108 -1.89 7.25 14.55
C VAL A 108 -1.47 5.79 14.34
N LYS A 109 -0.90 5.45 13.18
CA LYS A 109 -0.60 4.05 12.83
C LYS A 109 0.46 3.43 13.75
N GLU A 110 1.52 4.17 14.10
CA GLU A 110 2.57 3.63 14.97
C GLU A 110 2.06 3.50 16.42
N THR A 111 1.29 4.48 16.90
CA THR A 111 0.70 4.41 18.25
C THR A 111 -0.24 3.21 18.38
N LEU A 112 -1.15 3.01 17.42
CA LEU A 112 -2.05 1.85 17.41
C LEU A 112 -1.29 0.53 17.34
N ARG A 113 -0.22 0.46 16.53
CA ARG A 113 0.64 -0.72 16.42
C ARG A 113 1.28 -1.07 17.77
N PHE A 114 1.84 -0.09 18.49
CA PHE A 114 2.43 -0.32 19.81
C PHE A 114 1.38 -0.82 20.82
N ILE A 115 0.20 -0.21 20.85
CA ILE A 115 -0.89 -0.62 21.75
C ILE A 115 -1.35 -2.04 21.45
N PHE A 116 -1.54 -2.38 20.18
CA PHE A 116 -1.96 -3.72 19.77
C PHE A 116 -0.93 -4.79 20.15
N ILE A 117 0.35 -4.55 19.85
CA ILE A 117 1.44 -5.47 20.24
C ILE A 117 1.49 -5.61 21.76
N TYR A 118 1.37 -4.50 22.51
CA TYR A 118 1.33 -4.55 23.98
C TYR A 118 0.17 -5.40 24.50
N HIS A 119 -1.02 -5.28 23.93
CA HIS A 119 -2.18 -6.08 24.34
C HIS A 119 -2.01 -7.57 24.01
N VAL A 120 -1.47 -7.89 22.83
CA VAL A 120 -1.18 -9.28 22.42
C VAL A 120 -0.15 -9.91 23.36
N LEU A 121 0.95 -9.20 23.66
CA LEU A 121 1.98 -9.69 24.58
C LEU A 121 1.44 -9.87 26.00
N ARG A 122 0.54 -8.98 26.45
CA ARG A 122 -0.11 -9.10 27.77
C ARG A 122 -1.04 -10.30 27.88
N ASN A 123 -1.74 -10.69 26.82
CA ASN A 123 -2.66 -11.84 26.84
C ASN A 123 -1.96 -13.20 26.72
N GLN A 124 -0.64 -13.24 26.47
CA GLN A 124 0.13 -14.49 26.35
C GLN A 124 0.88 -14.91 27.62
N GLY A 125 0.81 -14.12 28.70
CA GLY A 125 1.33 -14.45 30.03
C GLY A 125 0.21 -14.58 31.05
#